data_AF-A0A3D3M4J8-F1
#
_entry.id   AF-A0A3D3M4J8-F1
#
_cell.length_a   1.000
_cell.length_b   1.000
_cell.length_c   1.000
_cell.angle_alpha   90.00
_cell.angle_beta   90.00
_cell.angle_gamma   90.00
#
_symmetry.space_group_name_H-M   'P 1'
#
loop_
_entity.id
_entity.type
_entity.pdbx_description
1 polymer ?
#
loop_
_entity_poly.entity_id
_entity_poly.type
_entity_poly.pdbx_seq_one_letter_code
_entity_poly.pdbx_strand_id
1 'polypeptide(L)'
;MSSRITLILAGLFLLGAIIAGYWGLVLSKQPEPSAPALQPVVQPVTQAVNSAQDELRKPVVVLRRDVAANQALSNDDLAVERLLVAPAGSFQTLEQVTGRTPWRDLPAGTWLEESSFESGGPLARMIG
;
A
#
# COMPACT_ATOMS: atom_id res chain seq x y z
N MET A 1 -47.57 -29.09 -10.13
CA MET A 1 -46.47 -28.74 -9.21
C MET A 1 -46.05 -27.30 -9.46
N SER A 2 -46.08 -26.47 -8.44
CA SER A 2 -46.03 -25.00 -8.50
C SER A 2 -44.61 -24.47 -8.74
N SER A 3 -44.08 -24.68 -9.95
CA SER A 3 -42.76 -24.18 -10.39
C SER A 3 -42.56 -22.67 -10.21
N ARG A 4 -43.65 -21.89 -10.24
CA ARG A 4 -43.62 -20.44 -10.02
C ARG A 4 -43.27 -20.08 -8.57
N ILE A 5 -43.74 -20.88 -7.60
CA ILE A 5 -43.48 -20.65 -6.17
C ILE A 5 -42.01 -20.91 -5.86
N THR A 6 -41.42 -21.95 -6.45
CA THR A 6 -39.98 -22.25 -6.30
C THR A 6 -39.12 -21.12 -6.88
N LEU A 7 -39.51 -20.55 -8.03
CA LEU A 7 -38.80 -19.42 -8.64
C LEU A 7 -38.86 -18.15 -7.77
N ILE A 8 -40.01 -17.86 -7.19
CA ILE A 8 -40.19 -16.71 -6.28
C ILE A 8 -39.32 -16.89 -5.02
N LEU A 9 -39.34 -18.08 -4.42
CA LEU A 9 -38.55 -18.38 -3.23
C LEU A 9 -37.04 -18.32 -3.52
N ALA A 10 -36.61 -18.82 -4.68
CA ALA A 10 -35.22 -18.73 -5.12
C ALA A 10 -34.77 -17.28 -5.32
N GLY A 11 -35.61 -16.44 -5.94
CA GLY A 11 -35.33 -15.02 -6.11
C GLY A 11 -35.17 -14.30 -4.77
N LEU A 12 -36.04 -14.59 -3.80
CA LEU A 12 -35.97 -14.02 -2.46
C LEU A 12 -34.67 -14.43 -1.73
N PHE A 13 -34.28 -15.70 -1.86
CA PHE A 13 -33.07 -16.23 -1.23
C PHE A 13 -31.79 -15.65 -1.84
N LEU A 14 -31.76 -15.52 -3.17
CA LEU A 14 -30.66 -14.89 -3.89
C LEU A 14 -30.49 -13.43 -3.44
N LEU A 15 -31.59 -12.68 -3.32
CA LEU A 15 -31.55 -11.29 -2.91
C LEU A 15 -31.03 -11.14 -1.47
N GLY A 16 -31.48 -12.02 -0.56
CA GLY A 16 -30.98 -12.08 0.81
C GLY A 16 -29.47 -12.37 0.88
N ALA A 17 -28.98 -13.31 0.06
CA ALA A 17 -27.57 -13.66 0.01
C ALA A 17 -26.69 -12.49 -0.48
N ILE A 18 -27.15 -11.73 -1.47
CA ILE A 18 -26.41 -10.55 -1.98
C ILE A 18 -26.29 -9.48 -0.87
N ILE A 19 -27.39 -9.20 -0.16
CA ILE A 19 -27.40 -8.20 0.92
C ILE A 19 -26.46 -8.65 2.06
N ALA A 20 -26.53 -9.93 2.46
CA ALA A 20 -25.67 -10.49 3.50
C ALA A 20 -24.20 -10.51 3.09
N GLY A 21 -23.90 -10.86 1.84
CA GLY A 21 -22.53 -10.83 1.29
C GLY A 21 -21.96 -9.42 1.24
N TYR A 22 -22.77 -8.44 0.83
CA TYR A 22 -22.37 -7.04 0.84
C TYR A 22 -22.06 -6.54 2.26
N TRP A 23 -22.93 -6.82 3.23
CA TRP A 23 -22.67 -6.48 4.64
C TRP A 23 -21.47 -7.22 5.22
N GLY A 24 -21.26 -8.49 4.85
CA GLY A 24 -20.08 -9.25 5.24
C GLY A 24 -18.79 -8.63 4.72
N LEU A 25 -18.78 -8.13 3.48
CA LEU A 25 -17.63 -7.42 2.91
C LEU A 25 -17.41 -6.05 3.56
N VAL A 26 -18.48 -5.30 3.84
CA VAL A 26 -18.39 -4.01 4.54
C VAL A 26 -17.88 -4.19 5.97
N LEU A 27 -18.33 -5.22 6.70
CA LEU A 27 -17.85 -5.52 8.05
C LEU A 27 -16.41 -6.08 8.04
N SER A 28 -16.04 -6.81 6.99
CA SER A 28 -14.67 -7.34 6.81
C SER A 28 -13.66 -6.25 6.43
N LYS A 29 -14.13 -5.10 5.91
CA LYS A 29 -13.31 -3.89 5.84
C LYS A 29 -13.23 -3.29 7.24
N GLN A 30 -12.48 -3.99 8.09
CA GLN A 30 -12.05 -3.48 9.38
C GLN A 30 -11.46 -2.07 9.15
N PRO A 31 -12.00 -1.03 9.81
CA PRO A 31 -11.35 0.27 9.81
C PRO A 31 -9.90 0.05 10.25
N GLU A 32 -8.94 0.65 9.54
CA GLU A 32 -7.57 0.73 10.05
C GLU A 32 -7.65 1.18 11.52
N PRO A 33 -6.94 0.52 12.45
CA PRO A 33 -7.06 0.84 13.86
C PRO A 33 -6.57 2.27 14.06
N SER A 34 -7.52 3.20 14.19
CA SER A 34 -7.29 4.52 14.76
C SER A 34 -6.60 4.30 16.12
N ALA A 35 -5.40 4.88 16.23
CA ALA A 35 -4.51 4.99 17.38
C ALA A 35 -4.99 4.34 18.70
N PRO A 36 -4.20 3.42 19.30
CA PRO A 36 -4.68 2.60 20.41
C PRO A 36 -4.93 3.44 21.66
N ALA A 37 -6.18 3.45 22.12
CA ALA A 37 -6.50 3.71 23.51
C ALA A 37 -6.00 2.53 24.36
N LEU A 38 -5.23 2.85 25.39
CA LEU A 38 -4.58 1.93 26.32
C LEU A 38 -5.57 0.92 26.93
N GLN A 39 -5.58 -0.31 26.44
CA GLN A 39 -6.20 -1.46 27.11
C GLN A 39 -5.26 -2.68 27.02
N PRO A 40 -5.08 -3.46 28.09
CA PRO A 40 -4.17 -4.61 28.08
C PRO A 40 -4.82 -5.77 27.30
N VAL A 41 -4.52 -5.86 26.01
CA VAL A 41 -4.91 -6.99 25.15
C VAL A 41 -3.85 -8.07 25.26
N VAL A 42 -4.25 -9.25 25.72
CA VAL A 42 -3.48 -10.49 25.57
C VAL A 42 -3.49 -10.82 24.08
N GLN A 43 -2.45 -10.39 23.36
CA GLN A 43 -2.32 -10.64 21.93
C GLN A 43 -2.03 -12.13 21.70
N PRO A 44 -2.69 -12.81 20.74
CA PRO A 44 -2.26 -14.13 20.32
C PRO A 44 -0.82 -14.04 19.81
N VAL A 45 0.05 -14.93 20.28
CA VAL A 45 1.51 -14.87 20.06
C VAL A 45 1.84 -14.70 18.57
N THR A 46 1.07 -15.30 17.67
CA THR A 46 1.20 -15.18 16.21
C THR A 46 1.03 -13.76 15.66
N GLN A 47 0.18 -12.95 16.28
CA GLN A 47 -0.08 -11.57 15.88
C GLN A 47 1.00 -10.62 16.44
N ALA A 48 1.59 -10.97 17.58
CA ALA A 48 2.75 -10.28 18.14
C ALA A 48 4.02 -10.50 17.30
N VAL A 49 4.28 -11.73 16.81
CA VAL A 49 5.45 -11.98 15.92
C VAL A 49 5.29 -11.32 14.55
N ASN A 50 4.09 -11.34 13.97
CA ASN A 50 3.86 -10.69 12.67
C ASN A 50 3.98 -9.16 12.79
N SER A 51 3.46 -8.57 13.87
CA SER A 51 3.63 -7.14 14.16
C SER A 51 5.09 -6.78 14.42
N ALA A 52 5.83 -7.62 15.16
CA ALA A 52 7.26 -7.40 15.42
C ALA A 52 8.11 -7.53 14.15
N GLN A 53 7.77 -8.46 13.25
CA GLN A 53 8.42 -8.59 11.95
C GLN A 53 8.08 -7.45 11.00
N ASP A 54 6.88 -6.87 11.10
CA ASP A 54 6.50 -5.66 10.35
C ASP A 54 7.13 -4.39 10.93
N GLU A 55 7.40 -4.35 12.24
CA GLU A 55 8.16 -3.27 12.89
C GLU A 55 9.65 -3.31 12.49
N LEU A 56 10.21 -4.50 12.25
CA LEU A 56 11.55 -4.64 11.68
C LEU A 56 11.61 -4.27 10.19
N ARG A 57 10.48 -4.31 9.46
CA ARG A 57 10.45 -3.93 8.05
C ARG A 57 10.42 -2.42 7.92
N LYS A 58 11.47 -1.87 7.34
CA LYS A 58 11.58 -0.44 7.07
C LYS A 58 10.62 -0.08 5.92
N PRO A 59 9.73 0.91 6.09
CA PRO A 59 8.88 1.39 5.02
C PRO A 59 9.75 2.04 3.95
N VAL A 60 9.61 1.62 2.70
CA VAL A 60 10.33 2.15 1.54
C VAL A 60 9.32 2.52 0.46
N VAL A 61 9.46 3.72 -0.08
CA VAL A 61 8.63 4.15 -1.20
C VAL A 61 9.16 3.51 -2.49
N VAL A 62 8.29 2.79 -3.18
CA VAL A 62 8.54 2.12 -4.46
C VAL A 62 7.57 2.60 -5.52
N LEU A 63 8.00 2.54 -6.78
CA LEU A 63 7.11 2.83 -7.91
C LEU A 63 6.15 1.67 -8.15
N ARG A 64 4.85 1.97 -8.30
CA ARG A 64 3.85 0.97 -8.74
C ARG A 64 3.83 0.76 -10.25
N ARG A 65 4.28 1.75 -11.00
CA ARG A 65 4.24 1.80 -12.46
C ARG A 65 5.50 2.43 -13.01
N ASP A 66 5.77 2.19 -14.28
CA ASP A 66 6.90 2.83 -14.97
C ASP A 66 6.64 4.34 -15.06
N VAL A 67 7.64 5.14 -14.69
CA VAL A 67 7.60 6.60 -14.74
C VAL A 67 8.76 7.09 -15.60
N ALA A 68 8.43 7.91 -16.60
CA ALA A 68 9.42 8.50 -17.49
C ALA A 68 10.20 9.63 -16.80
N ALA A 69 11.42 9.88 -17.29
CA ALA A 69 12.23 11.01 -16.86
C ALA A 69 11.45 12.32 -17.01
N ASN A 70 11.64 13.22 -16.05
CA ASN A 70 11.02 14.54 -15.99
C ASN A 70 9.49 14.56 -15.78
N GLN A 71 8.89 13.43 -15.38
CA GLN A 71 7.47 13.37 -15.00
C GLN A 71 7.27 13.55 -13.50
N ALA A 72 6.41 14.48 -13.08
CA ALA A 72 6.08 14.66 -11.66
C ALA A 72 5.38 13.42 -11.10
N LEU A 73 5.86 12.91 -9.96
CA LEU A 73 5.29 11.74 -9.30
C LEU A 73 3.96 12.09 -8.58
N SER A 74 2.90 11.35 -8.92
CA SER A 74 1.62 11.42 -8.20
C SER A 74 1.53 10.32 -7.14
N ASN A 75 0.64 10.51 -6.15
CA ASN A 75 0.37 9.48 -5.13
C ASN A 75 -0.10 8.15 -5.74
N ASP A 76 -0.76 8.17 -6.91
CA ASP A 76 -1.22 6.96 -7.60
C ASP A 76 -0.08 6.13 -8.24
N ASP A 77 1.09 6.75 -8.43
CA ASP A 77 2.27 6.12 -9.03
C ASP A 77 3.19 5.52 -7.97
N LEU A 78 2.97 5.89 -6.71
CA LEU A 78 3.79 5.55 -5.56
C LEU A 78 3.10 4.49 -4.69
N ALA A 79 3.89 3.60 -4.09
CA ALA A 79 3.44 2.71 -3.01
C ALA A 79 4.49 2.70 -1.90
N VAL A 80 4.03 2.55 -0.66
CA VAL A 80 4.91 2.26 0.47
C VAL A 80 4.98 0.75 0.63
N GLU A 81 6.13 0.16 0.37
CA GLU A 81 6.38 -1.27 0.57
C GLU A 81 7.25 -1.49 1.80
N ARG A 82 6.91 -2.51 2.61
CA ARG A 82 7.61 -2.82 3.85
C ARG A 82 8.71 -3.84 3.59
N LEU A 83 9.96 -3.36 3.52
CA LEU A 83 11.12 -4.20 3.23
C LEU A 83 11.94 -4.55 4.47
N LEU A 84 12.41 -5.80 4.54
CA LEU A 84 13.31 -6.27 5.60
C LEU A 84 14.69 -5.60 5.56
N VAL A 85 15.12 -5.18 4.36
CA VAL A 85 16.39 -4.46 4.15
C VAL A 85 16.10 -3.25 3.27
N ALA A 86 15.92 -2.08 3.89
CA ALA A 86 15.84 -0.83 3.13
C ALA A 86 17.25 -0.43 2.64
N PRO A 87 17.42 -0.17 1.34
CA PRO A 87 18.62 0.48 0.82
C PRO A 87 18.88 1.80 1.54
N ALA A 88 20.15 2.11 1.81
CA ALA A 88 20.52 3.36 2.46
C ALA A 88 20.18 4.54 1.53
N GLY A 89 19.39 5.50 2.03
CA GLY A 89 18.97 6.68 1.26
C GLY A 89 17.58 6.56 0.60
N SER A 90 16.85 5.46 0.81
CA SER A 90 15.48 5.33 0.35
C SER A 90 14.50 6.18 1.16
N PHE A 91 13.51 6.76 0.47
CA PHE A 91 12.43 7.51 1.13
C PHE A 91 11.48 6.57 1.86
N GLN A 92 11.00 7.01 3.02
CA GLN A 92 10.13 6.21 3.89
C GLN A 92 8.66 6.66 3.85
N THR A 93 8.39 7.87 3.36
CA THR A 93 7.04 8.44 3.32
C THR A 93 6.73 9.03 1.95
N LEU A 94 5.47 8.92 1.51
CA LEU A 94 5.03 9.35 0.18
C LEU A 94 5.21 10.86 0.00
N GLU A 95 4.95 11.64 1.04
CA GLU A 95 5.01 13.10 1.02
C GLU A 95 6.41 13.64 0.70
N GLN A 96 7.45 12.86 0.97
CA GLN A 96 8.84 13.23 0.62
C GLN A 96 9.09 13.16 -0.89
N VAL A 97 8.27 12.39 -1.61
CA VAL A 97 8.46 12.06 -3.02
C VAL A 97 7.36 12.62 -3.91
N THR A 98 6.15 12.80 -3.38
CA THR A 98 5.00 13.34 -4.11
C THR A 98 5.32 14.73 -4.66
N GLY A 99 5.13 14.91 -5.97
CA GLY A 99 5.44 16.14 -6.69
C GLY A 99 6.92 16.33 -7.03
N ARG A 100 7.82 15.43 -6.62
CA ARG A 100 9.19 15.42 -7.13
C ARG A 100 9.23 14.81 -8.53
N THR A 101 10.24 15.22 -9.28
CA THR A 101 10.41 14.87 -10.68
C THR A 101 11.72 14.11 -10.87
N PRO A 102 11.69 12.81 -11.22
CA PRO A 102 12.90 12.03 -11.39
C PRO A 102 13.66 12.48 -12.64
N TRP A 103 14.99 12.50 -12.56
CA TRP A 103 15.84 12.92 -13.68
C TRP A 103 16.03 11.81 -14.74
N ARG A 104 15.80 10.55 -14.35
CA ARG A 104 15.94 9.36 -15.21
C ARG A 104 14.64 8.57 -15.27
N ASP A 105 14.53 7.70 -16.27
CA ASP A 105 13.44 6.73 -16.35
C ASP A 105 13.53 5.74 -15.18
N LEU A 106 12.40 5.52 -14.51
CA LEU A 106 12.29 4.62 -13.36
C LEU A 106 11.28 3.51 -13.66
N PRO A 107 11.70 2.24 -13.73
CA PRO A 107 10.78 1.13 -13.92
C PRO A 107 10.00 0.85 -12.63
N ALA A 108 8.84 0.20 -12.77
CA ALA A 108 8.02 -0.28 -11.66
C ALA A 108 8.82 -1.19 -10.72
N GLY A 109 8.55 -1.10 -9.43
CA GLY A 109 9.27 -1.82 -8.38
C GLY A 109 10.62 -1.20 -7.99
N THR A 110 11.02 -0.09 -8.61
CA THR A 110 12.24 0.63 -8.19
C THR A 110 12.00 1.40 -6.90
N TRP A 111 12.93 1.27 -5.95
CA TRP A 111 12.98 2.08 -4.73
C TRP A 111 13.36 3.52 -5.05
N LEU A 112 12.66 4.47 -4.43
CA LEU A 112 12.96 5.88 -4.58
C LEU A 112 13.98 6.34 -3.55
N GLU A 113 15.00 7.03 -4.03
CA GLU A 113 16.10 7.60 -3.24
C GLU A 113 16.49 8.96 -3.83
N GLU A 114 17.21 9.78 -3.06
CA GLU A 114 17.61 11.14 -3.47
C GLU A 114 18.38 11.16 -4.80
N SER A 115 19.18 10.11 -5.08
CA SER A 115 19.93 9.95 -6.34
C SER A 115 19.04 9.90 -7.59
N SER A 116 17.76 9.55 -7.43
CA SER A 116 16.79 9.47 -8.53
C SER A 116 16.31 10.85 -8.97
N PHE A 117 16.47 11.86 -8.12
CA PHE A 117 16.03 13.25 -8.31
C PHE A 117 17.19 14.21 -8.58
N GLU A 118 18.40 13.84 -8.18
CA GLU A 118 19.60 14.65 -8.35
C GLU A 118 20.18 14.54 -9.76
N SER A 119 20.37 15.69 -10.43
CA SER A 119 21.01 15.78 -11.74
C SER A 119 22.53 15.70 -11.61
N GLY A 120 23.05 14.48 -11.48
CA GLY A 120 24.49 14.22 -11.59
C GLY A 120 25.05 13.34 -10.49
N GLY A 121 25.94 12.42 -10.88
CA GLY A 121 26.68 11.59 -9.94
C GLY A 121 27.67 12.41 -9.09
N PRO A 122 28.30 11.81 -8.07
CA PRO A 122 29.22 12.50 -7.15
C PRO A 122 30.31 13.32 -7.86
N LEU A 123 30.77 12.86 -9.03
CA LEU A 123 31.77 13.52 -9.86
C LEU A 123 31.27 14.84 -10.47
N ALA A 124 29.99 14.93 -10.87
CA ALA A 124 29.41 16.15 -11.42
C ALA A 124 29.39 17.28 -10.39
N ARG A 125 29.30 16.93 -9.09
CA ARG A 125 29.34 17.87 -7.96
C ARG A 125 30.74 18.36 -7.60
N MET A 126 31.79 17.67 -8.06
CA MET A 126 33.18 18.09 -7.82
C MET A 126 33.70 19.08 -8.85
N ILE A 127 33.02 19.21 -10.00
CA ILE A 127 33.44 20.06 -11.12
C ILE A 127 32.56 21.31 -11.30
N GLY A 128 31.58 21.51 -10.41
CA GLY A 128 30.66 22.65 -10.41
C GLY A 128 31.08 23.75 -9.46
#